data_AF-A0A061NRI1-F1
#
_entry.id   AF-A0A061NRI1-F1
#
_cell.length_a   1.000
_cell.length_b   1.000
_cell.length_c   1.000
_cell.angle_alpha   90.00
_cell.angle_beta   90.00
_cell.angle_gamma   90.00
#
_symmetry.space_group_name_H-M   'P 1'
#
loop_
_entity.id
_entity.type
_entity.pdbx_description
1 polymer ?
#
loop_
_entity_poly.entity_id
_entity_poly.type
_entity_poly.pdbx_seq_one_letter_code
_entity_poly.pdbx_strand_id
1 'polypeptide(L)' 'MSYEVVKERFTELAITENVRALTEMELAELHESMIYLQNFYHEAGKIKELMYIAHITEDWDWLHQLCARLDQLEGRMD' A
#
# COMPACT_ATOMS: atom_id res chain seq x y z
N MET A 1 -5.95 5.74 8.36
CA MET A 1 -5.05 6.53 7.50
C MET A 1 -5.05 5.84 6.14
N SER A 2 -5.34 6.56 5.05
CA SER A 2 -5.36 5.97 3.70
C SER A 2 -3.95 5.62 3.23
N TYR A 3 -3.80 4.59 2.40
CA TYR A 3 -2.52 4.18 1.80
C TYR A 3 -1.80 5.37 1.14
N GLU A 4 -2.54 6.23 0.43
CA GLU A 4 -1.96 7.36 -0.28
C GLU A 4 -1.33 8.38 0.67
N VAL A 5 -1.97 8.66 1.82
CA VAL A 5 -1.43 9.58 2.83
C VAL A 5 -0.09 9.07 3.38
N VAL A 6 0.01 7.77 3.67
CA VAL A 6 1.26 7.18 4.18
C VAL A 6 2.34 7.15 3.10
N LYS A 7 1.97 6.83 1.86
CA LYS A 7 2.89 6.80 0.71
C LYS A 7 3.44 8.18 0.38
N GLU A 8 2.60 9.21 0.38
CA GLU A 8 3.02 10.59 0.15
C GLU A 8 4.02 11.03 1.23
N ARG A 9 3.71 10.78 2.51
CA ARG A 9 4.60 11.12 3.62
C ARG A 9 5.95 10.37 3.55
N PHE A 10 5.92 9.07 3.27
CA PHE A 10 7.14 8.29 3.05
C PHE A 10 8.00 8.89 1.92
N THR A 11 7.36 9.24 0.79
CA THR A 11 8.06 9.80 -0.37
C THR A 11 8.70 11.15 -0.06
N GLU A 12 7.98 12.02 0.65
CA GLU A 12 8.49 13.32 1.11
C GLU A 12 9.73 13.15 2.00
N LEU A 13 9.67 12.26 2.99
CA LEU A 13 10.77 12.01 3.91
C LEU A 13 11.99 11.38 3.21
N ALA A 14 11.77 10.42 2.31
CA ALA A 14 12.82 9.79 1.52
C ALA A 14 13.53 10.80 0.61
N ILE A 15 12.80 11.73 0.00
CA ILE A 15 13.41 12.83 -0.77
C ILE A 15 14.18 13.77 0.16
N THR A 16 13.59 14.12 1.31
CA THR A 16 14.20 15.06 2.26
C THR A 16 15.53 14.54 2.81
N GLU A 17 15.65 13.24 3.08
CA GLU A 17 16.89 12.60 3.56
C GLU A 17 18.07 12.82 2.58
N ASN A 18 17.79 12.94 1.28
CA ASN A 18 18.81 13.22 0.26
C ASN A 18 19.26 14.68 0.23
N VAL A 19 18.50 15.60 0.85
CA VAL A 19 18.75 17.04 0.87
C VAL A 19 19.31 17.50 2.21
N ARG A 20 18.85 16.90 3.32
CA ARG A 20 19.33 17.16 4.67
C ARG A 20 19.17 15.94 5.58
N ALA A 21 19.89 15.93 6.69
CA ALA A 21 19.62 14.98 7.76
C ALA A 21 18.18 15.13 8.28
N LEU A 22 17.52 14.00 8.48
CA LEU A 22 16.23 13.93 9.16
C LEU A 22 16.41 14.11 10.67
N THR A 23 15.41 14.72 11.30
CA THR A 23 15.28 14.68 12.76
C THR A 23 14.95 13.27 13.22
N GLU A 24 15.14 12.97 14.51
CA GLU A 24 14.79 11.65 15.07
C GLU A 24 13.31 11.29 14.86
N MET A 25 12.42 12.28 14.97
CA MET A 25 10.99 12.10 14.74
C MET A 25 10.68 11.79 13.27
N GLU A 26 11.30 12.52 12.34
CA GLU A 26 11.17 12.26 10.91
C GLU A 26 11.73 10.90 10.49
N LEU A 27 12.84 10.48 11.10
CA LEU A 27 13.43 9.16 10.88
C LEU A 27 12.51 8.04 11.39
N ALA A 28 11.88 8.23 12.54
CA ALA A 28 10.88 7.30 13.07
C ALA A 28 9.66 7.20 12.12
N GLU A 29 9.13 8.34 11.67
CA GLU A 29 8.05 8.38 10.68
C GLU A 29 8.42 7.68 9.37
N LEU A 30 9.65 7.88 8.87
CA LEU A 30 10.14 7.21 7.66
C LEU A 30 10.15 5.68 7.85
N HIS A 31 10.63 5.21 9.00
CA HIS A 31 10.69 3.78 9.29
C HIS A 31 9.30 3.15 9.47
N GLU A 32 8.41 3.81 10.21
CA GLU A 32 7.03 3.34 10.40
C GLU A 32 6.24 3.30 9.11
N SER A 33 6.35 4.35 8.29
CA SER A 33 5.71 4.40 6.97
C SER A 33 6.27 3.34 6.01
N MET A 34 7.58 3.05 6.06
CA MET A 34 8.18 1.95 5.30
C MET A 34 7.58 0.59 5.71
N ILE A 35 7.48 0.31 7.01
CA ILE A 35 6.89 -0.95 7.51
C ILE A 35 5.44 -1.07 7.05
N TYR A 36 4.66 0.00 7.17
CA TYR A 36 3.29 0.03 6.69
C TYR A 36 3.20 -0.30 5.19
N LEU A 37 4.03 0.36 4.36
CA LEU A 37 4.04 0.15 2.91
C LEU A 37 4.48 -1.27 2.53
N GLN A 38 5.46 -1.84 3.23
CA GLN A 38 5.88 -3.23 3.02
C GLN A 38 4.72 -4.20 3.25
N ASN A 39 4.00 -4.03 4.36
CA ASN A 39 2.83 -4.85 4.69
C ASN A 39 1.73 -4.68 3.63
N PHE A 40 1.45 -3.43 3.24
CA PHE A 40 0.49 -3.13 2.19
C PHE A 40 0.84 -3.83 0.87
N TYR A 41 2.07 -3.69 0.37
CA TYR A 41 2.49 -4.30 -0.89
C TYR A 41 2.47 -5.81 -0.83
N HIS A 42 2.79 -6.40 0.31
CA HIS A 42 2.71 -7.85 0.51
C HIS A 42 1.27 -8.36 0.36
N GLU A 43 0.32 -7.75 1.04
CA GLU A 43 -1.09 -8.15 0.97
C GLU A 43 -1.73 -7.82 -0.39
N ALA A 44 -1.43 -6.65 -0.95
CA ALA A 44 -1.90 -6.26 -2.28
C ALA A 44 -1.36 -7.19 -3.37
N GLY A 45 -0.11 -7.66 -3.24
CA GLY A 45 0.49 -8.63 -4.15
C GLY A 45 -0.28 -9.94 -4.19
N LYS A 46 -0.59 -10.52 -3.02
CA LYS A 46 -1.41 -11.74 -2.91
C LYS A 46 -2.78 -11.57 -3.57
N ILE A 47 -3.44 -10.44 -3.33
CA ILE A 47 -4.76 -10.17 -3.92
C ILE A 47 -4.65 -10.10 -5.45
N LYS A 48 -3.65 -9.41 -6.00
CA LYS A 48 -3.43 -9.29 -7.44
C LYS A 48 -3.13 -10.63 -8.12
N GLU A 49 -2.38 -11.51 -7.47
CA GLU A 49 -2.14 -12.87 -7.95
C GLU A 49 -3.46 -13.66 -8.04
N LEU A 50 -4.30 -13.58 -7.01
CA LEU A 50 -5.63 -14.21 -7.01
C LEU A 50 -6.54 -13.59 -8.08
N MET A 51 -6.49 -12.27 -8.30
CA MET A 51 -7.27 -11.60 -9.33
C MET A 51 -6.87 -12.10 -10.72
N TYR A 52 -5.57 -12.31 -10.96
CA TYR A 52 -5.10 -12.91 -12.20
C TYR A 52 -5.67 -14.33 -12.38
N ILE A 53 -5.65 -15.17 -11.34
CA ILE A 53 -6.24 -16.51 -11.38
C ILE A 53 -7.74 -16.44 -11.69
N ALA A 54 -8.49 -15.62 -10.96
CA ALA A 54 -9.93 -15.43 -11.17
C ALA A 54 -10.25 -14.99 -12.60
N HIS A 55 -9.45 -14.08 -13.16
CA HIS A 55 -9.59 -13.62 -14.54
C HIS A 55 -9.37 -14.73 -15.57
N ILE A 56 -8.28 -15.51 -15.44
CA ILE A 56 -7.99 -16.58 -16.41
C ILE A 56 -8.94 -17.78 -16.30
N THR A 57 -9.60 -17.95 -15.15
CA THR A 57 -10.65 -18.95 -14.94
C THR A 57 -12.06 -18.42 -15.21
N GLU A 58 -12.19 -17.16 -15.67
CA GLU A 58 -13.46 -16.49 -15.93
C GLU A 58 -14.42 -16.46 -14.71
N ASP A 59 -13.87 -16.48 -13.49
CA ASP A 59 -14.64 -16.38 -12.25
C ASP A 59 -14.84 -14.91 -11.87
N TRP A 60 -15.82 -14.29 -12.55
CA TRP A 60 -16.09 -12.86 -12.43
C TRP A 60 -16.62 -12.45 -11.05
N ASP A 61 -17.37 -13.34 -10.39
CA ASP A 61 -17.90 -13.09 -9.05
C ASP A 61 -16.76 -13.05 -8.02
N TRP A 62 -15.81 -14.00 -8.11
CA TRP A 62 -14.64 -13.98 -7.26
C TRP A 62 -13.73 -12.77 -7.58
N LEU A 63 -13.53 -12.45 -8.86
CA LEU A 63 -12.78 -11.26 -9.26
C LEU A 63 -13.36 -9.98 -8.65
N HIS A 64 -14.69 -9.82 -8.66
CA HIS A 64 -15.35 -8.66 -8.07
C HIS A 64 -15.10 -8.56 -6.55
N GLN A 65 -15.16 -9.68 -5.83
CA GLN A 65 -14.86 -9.73 -4.40
C GLN A 65 -13.39 -9.36 -4.11
N LEU A 66 -12.46 -9.81 -4.96
CA LEU A 66 -11.04 -9.48 -4.83
C LEU A 66 -10.77 -7.99 -5.09
N CYS A 67 -11.44 -7.38 -6.06
CA CYS A 67 -11.39 -5.92 -6.28
C CYS A 67 -11.85 -5.17 -5.02
N ALA A 68 -13.01 -5.54 -4.45
CA ALA A 68 -13.50 -4.91 -3.23
C ALA A 68 -12.52 -5.05 -2.07
N ARG A 69 -11.88 -6.21 -1.92
CA ARG A 69 -10.85 -6.43 -0.89
C ARG A 69 -9.60 -5.55 -1.10
N LEU A 70 -9.20 -5.32 -2.34
CA LEU A 70 -8.10 -4.40 -2.67
C LEU A 70 -8.46 -2.96 -2.30
N ASP A 71 -9.69 -2.53 -2.63
CA ASP A 71 -10.19 -1.20 -2.27
C ASP A 71 -10.25 -0.98 -0.76
N GLN A 72 -10.62 -2.02 0.02
CA GLN A 72 -10.56 -2.00 1.49
C GLN A 72 -9.14 -1.79 1.98
N LEU A 73 -8.18 -2.54 1.41
CA LEU A 73 -6.78 -2.49 1.80
C LEU A 73 -6.17 -1.10 1.53
N GLU A 74 -6.57 -0.44 0.45
CA GLU A 74 -6.14 0.92 0.11
C GLU A 74 -6.86 2.02 0.91
N GLY A 75 -7.92 1.65 1.63
CA GLY A 75 -8.78 2.60 2.33
C GLY A 75 -9.55 3.50 1.36
N ARG A 76 -9.93 2.96 0.19
CA ARG A 76 -10.77 3.62 -0.83
C ARG A 76 -12.28 3.40 -0.61
N MET A 77 -12.64 2.83 0.53
CA MET A 77 -14.01 2.47 0.87
C MET A 77 -14.60 3.54 1.80
N ASP A 78 -15.67 4.20 1.36
CA ASP A 78 -16.47 5.17 2.14
C ASP A 78 -17.18 4.52 3.33
#